data_AF-A0A519LAB1-F1
#
_entry.id   AF-A0A519LAB1-F1
#
_cell.length_a   1.000
_cell.length_b   1.000
_cell.length_c   1.000
_cell.angle_alpha   90.00
_cell.angle_beta   90.00
_cell.angle_gamma   90.00
#
_symmetry.space_group_name_H-M   'P 1'
#
loop_
_entity.id
_entity.type
_entity.pdbx_description
1 polymer ?
#
loop_
_entity_poly.entity_id
_entity_poly.type
_entity_poly.pdbx_seq_one_letter_code
_entity_poly.pdbx_strand_id
1 'polypeptide(L)'
;QLVKLGMTDAVIFNSQGSNMLPADILYKKNIFAVRGSFRPVTRVNIDMFEHGLDMFNQDNACDSENTQILFEITISNLRAAGDIDERDFLDRVDILGTLGYTVMISNFSEYYRMVDYFSSFTNQHIGVAMGVNNLLDVFDEEYYKNLPGGILEAFGKFFKKDMRVYLYPYKDPENGELLTSENLKVHDNLKELYKYFKLNKRIVDIDRYNPKFLEIYSREILKKIMAHDLGWEEELPTGVAEMIKDRGMFGYKELTFEGLK
;
A
#
# COMPACT_ATOMS: atom_id res chain seq x y z
N GLN A 1 -2.41 14.69 -13.02
CA GLN A 1 -3.11 14.90 -14.31
C GLN A 1 -2.80 13.81 -15.34
N LEU A 2 -1.52 13.51 -15.67
CA LEU A 2 -1.15 12.51 -16.69
C LEU A 2 -1.79 11.12 -16.49
N VAL A 3 -1.66 10.55 -15.29
CA VAL A 3 -2.25 9.24 -14.95
C VAL A 3 -3.79 9.28 -15.00
N LYS A 4 -4.39 10.38 -14.51
CA LYS A 4 -5.85 10.60 -14.51
C LYS A 4 -6.42 10.63 -15.94
N LEU A 5 -5.66 11.17 -16.89
CA LEU A 5 -6.02 11.25 -18.31
C LEU A 5 -5.62 10.01 -19.11
N GLY A 6 -5.02 8.98 -18.48
CA GLY A 6 -4.55 7.77 -19.17
C GLY A 6 -3.38 7.99 -20.12
N MET A 7 -2.65 9.11 -19.98
CA MET A 7 -1.48 9.42 -20.81
C MET A 7 -0.22 8.65 -20.38
N THR A 8 -0.19 8.19 -19.14
CA THR A 8 0.85 7.32 -18.59
C THR A 8 0.22 6.38 -17.57
N ASP A 9 0.77 5.18 -17.46
CA ASP A 9 0.32 4.18 -16.48
C ASP A 9 0.75 4.52 -15.05
N ALA A 10 1.92 5.14 -14.89
CA ALA A 10 2.46 5.55 -13.60
C ALA A 10 3.33 6.81 -13.69
N VAL A 11 3.44 7.52 -12.57
CA VAL A 11 4.41 8.58 -12.31
C VAL A 11 5.04 8.35 -10.94
N ILE A 12 6.33 8.67 -10.77
CA ILE A 12 7.05 8.41 -9.52
C ILE A 12 7.68 9.70 -9.02
N PHE A 13 7.50 9.99 -7.74
CA PHE A 13 8.05 11.15 -7.06
C PHE A 13 9.02 10.68 -5.98
N ASN A 14 10.23 11.25 -5.94
CA ASN A 14 11.15 11.03 -4.82
C ASN A 14 10.70 11.82 -3.58
N SER A 15 11.43 11.66 -2.47
CA SER A 15 11.14 12.36 -1.20
C SER A 15 11.23 13.89 -1.28
N GLN A 16 11.86 14.43 -2.32
CA GLN A 16 11.95 15.86 -2.58
C GLN A 16 10.80 16.38 -3.47
N GLY A 17 9.80 15.53 -3.77
CA GLY A 17 8.69 15.86 -4.65
C GLY A 17 9.06 15.97 -6.13
N SER A 18 10.29 15.58 -6.51
CA SER A 18 10.73 15.63 -7.90
C SER A 18 10.25 14.39 -8.66
N ASN A 19 9.68 14.62 -9.84
CA ASN A 19 9.28 13.54 -10.74
C ASN A 19 10.51 12.80 -11.28
N MET A 20 10.48 11.47 -11.19
CA MET A 20 11.56 10.57 -11.59
C MET A 20 11.15 9.78 -12.83
N LEU A 21 12.12 9.52 -13.71
CA LEU A 21 11.92 8.56 -14.79
C LEU A 21 11.94 7.14 -14.19
N PRO A 22 10.91 6.31 -14.42
CA PRO A 22 10.86 4.96 -13.85
C PRO A 22 12.08 4.10 -14.22
N ALA A 23 12.57 4.22 -15.46
CA ALA A 23 13.77 3.48 -15.89
C ALA A 23 15.01 3.81 -15.05
N ASP A 24 15.17 5.06 -14.58
CA ASP A 24 16.37 5.47 -13.84
C ASP A 24 16.43 4.86 -12.44
N ILE A 25 15.27 4.60 -11.83
CA ILE A 25 15.18 4.12 -10.44
C ILE A 25 14.83 2.64 -10.33
N LEU A 26 14.20 2.04 -11.34
CA LEU A 26 13.78 0.64 -11.30
C LEU A 26 14.74 -0.30 -12.03
N TYR A 27 15.55 0.21 -12.97
CA TYR A 27 16.39 -0.64 -13.81
C TYR A 27 17.40 -1.44 -12.98
N LYS A 28 17.35 -2.77 -13.12
CA LYS A 28 18.21 -3.74 -12.40
C LYS A 28 18.17 -3.63 -10.87
N LYS A 29 17.16 -2.97 -10.29
CA LYS A 29 16.95 -2.93 -8.84
C LYS A 29 16.04 -4.05 -8.38
N ASN A 30 16.25 -4.53 -7.15
CA ASN A 30 15.19 -5.21 -6.41
C ASN A 30 14.09 -4.20 -6.10
N ILE A 31 12.83 -4.61 -6.05
CA ILE A 31 11.71 -3.71 -5.83
C ILE A 31 10.88 -4.22 -4.66
N PHE A 32 10.68 -3.37 -3.66
CA PHE A 32 9.74 -3.63 -2.57
C PHE A 32 8.65 -2.56 -2.58
N ALA A 33 7.41 -2.98 -2.74
CA ALA A 33 6.27 -2.08 -2.89
C ALA A 33 5.25 -2.24 -1.76
N VAL A 34 4.68 -1.13 -1.34
CA VAL A 34 3.56 -1.08 -0.40
C VAL A 34 2.45 -0.25 -1.03
N ARG A 35 1.28 -0.83 -1.25
CA ARG A 35 0.12 -0.14 -1.82
C ARG A 35 -0.83 0.29 -0.71
N GLY A 36 -1.31 1.53 -0.77
CA GLY A 36 -2.26 2.04 0.21
C GLY A 36 -2.95 3.32 -0.20
N SER A 37 -4.01 3.67 0.54
CA SER A 37 -4.64 4.99 0.40
C SER A 37 -3.81 6.10 1.06
N PHE A 38 -3.05 5.74 2.10
CA PHE A 38 -2.20 6.62 2.92
C PHE A 38 -2.90 7.93 3.34
N ARG A 39 -4.16 7.82 3.77
CA ARG A 39 -5.03 8.96 4.08
C ARG A 39 -5.48 9.01 5.56
N PRO A 40 -4.64 9.50 6.50
CA PRO A 40 -3.19 9.66 6.36
C PRO A 40 -2.47 8.30 6.42
N VAL A 41 -1.15 8.29 6.18
CA VAL A 41 -0.28 7.16 6.53
C VAL A 41 -0.24 6.99 8.04
N THR A 42 -0.36 5.76 8.53
CA THR A 42 -0.45 5.47 9.97
C THR A 42 0.64 4.51 10.41
N ARG A 43 0.76 4.26 11.72
CA ARG A 43 1.75 3.30 12.25
C ARG A 43 1.56 1.88 11.72
N VAL A 44 0.34 1.46 11.38
CA VAL A 44 0.10 0.13 10.77
C VAL A 44 0.76 0.01 9.39
N ASN A 45 0.78 1.09 8.61
CA ASN A 45 1.41 1.09 7.29
C ASN A 45 2.93 0.98 7.42
N ILE A 46 3.51 1.71 8.38
CA ILE A 46 4.95 1.71 8.62
C ILE A 46 5.41 0.37 9.20
N ASP A 47 4.68 -0.20 10.16
CA ASP A 47 4.99 -1.50 10.76
C ASP A 47 4.94 -2.63 9.73
N MET A 48 3.93 -2.64 8.86
CA MET A 48 3.84 -3.56 7.72
C MET A 48 5.00 -3.39 6.73
N PHE A 49 5.34 -2.14 6.42
CA PHE A 49 6.42 -1.82 5.50
C PHE A 49 7.78 -2.29 6.04
N GLU A 50 8.14 -1.90 7.25
CA GLU A 50 9.46 -2.17 7.84
C GLU A 50 9.69 -3.67 8.00
N HIS A 51 8.75 -4.39 8.63
CA HIS A 51 8.91 -5.82 8.85
C HIS A 51 8.81 -6.63 7.55
N GLY A 52 7.95 -6.21 6.61
CA GLY A 52 7.90 -6.83 5.29
C GLY A 52 9.20 -6.64 4.49
N LEU A 53 9.79 -5.44 4.54
CA LEU A 53 11.06 -5.14 3.88
C LEU A 53 12.22 -5.93 4.50
N ASP A 54 12.26 -6.03 5.83
CA ASP A 54 13.27 -6.82 6.54
C ASP A 54 13.23 -8.30 6.12
N MET A 55 12.03 -8.89 6.06
CA MET A 55 11.85 -10.26 5.58
C MET A 55 12.24 -10.39 4.11
N PHE A 56 11.87 -9.43 3.27
CA PHE A 56 12.24 -9.42 1.85
C PHE A 56 13.76 -9.39 1.64
N ASN A 57 14.47 -8.55 2.39
CA ASN A 57 15.92 -8.46 2.30
C ASN A 57 16.59 -9.75 2.78
N GLN A 58 16.11 -10.36 3.86
CA GLN A 58 16.62 -11.63 4.38
C GLN A 58 16.38 -12.79 3.39
N ASP A 59 15.16 -12.91 2.87
CA ASP A 59 14.73 -13.97 1.97
C ASP A 59 15.52 -14.04 0.66
N ASN A 60 15.95 -12.87 0.18
CA ASN A 60 16.57 -12.71 -1.14
C ASN A 60 18.03 -12.27 -1.03
N ALA A 61 18.61 -12.21 0.19
CA ALA A 61 19.96 -11.71 0.45
C ALA A 61 20.23 -10.35 -0.23
N CYS A 62 19.25 -9.46 -0.20
CA CYS A 62 19.32 -8.15 -0.86
C CYS A 62 20.03 -7.12 0.00
N ASP A 63 20.82 -6.26 -0.66
CA ASP A 63 21.35 -5.05 -0.05
C ASP A 63 20.36 -3.90 -0.22
N SER A 64 20.18 -3.11 0.84
CA SER A 64 19.48 -1.83 0.85
C SER A 64 19.86 -0.91 -0.32
N GLU A 65 21.13 -0.84 -0.71
CA GLU A 65 21.58 0.03 -1.82
C GLU A 65 21.03 -0.40 -3.20
N ASN A 66 20.66 -1.68 -3.32
CA ASN A 66 20.12 -2.25 -4.55
C ASN A 66 18.61 -2.53 -4.49
N THR A 67 17.93 -2.09 -3.44
CA THR A 67 16.48 -2.25 -3.28
C THR A 67 15.78 -0.90 -3.39
N GLN A 68 14.95 -0.74 -4.41
CA GLN A 68 14.06 0.41 -4.55
C GLN A 68 12.76 0.16 -3.78
N ILE A 69 12.48 1.03 -2.83
CA ILE A 69 11.24 1.03 -2.05
C ILE A 69 10.23 1.97 -2.73
N LEU A 70 8.99 1.53 -2.88
CA LEU A 70 7.91 2.32 -3.47
C LEU A 70 6.63 2.26 -2.64
N PHE A 71 6.10 3.43 -2.31
CA PHE A 71 4.76 3.57 -1.75
C PHE A 71 3.80 3.90 -2.89
N GLU A 72 2.89 2.99 -3.22
CA GLU A 72 1.96 3.17 -4.32
C GLU A 72 0.59 3.68 -3.85
N ILE A 73 0.11 4.74 -4.50
CA ILE A 73 -1.28 5.20 -4.41
C ILE A 73 -1.92 5.06 -5.79
N THR A 74 -2.99 4.28 -5.88
CA THR A 74 -3.71 4.11 -7.14
C THR A 74 -4.74 5.22 -7.38
N ILE A 75 -5.09 5.51 -8.64
CA ILE A 75 -6.21 6.39 -8.98
C ILE A 75 -7.52 5.93 -8.33
N SER A 76 -7.73 4.61 -8.21
CA SER A 76 -8.90 4.03 -7.54
C SER A 76 -8.94 4.42 -6.05
N ASN A 77 -7.79 4.45 -5.36
CA ASN A 77 -7.72 4.95 -3.98
C ASN A 77 -7.98 6.45 -3.86
N LEU A 78 -7.74 7.23 -4.92
CA LEU A 78 -8.06 8.65 -4.96
C LEU A 78 -9.56 8.90 -5.22
N ARG A 79 -10.21 8.03 -5.99
CA ARG A 79 -11.65 8.13 -6.31
C ARG A 79 -12.57 7.54 -5.24
N ALA A 80 -12.06 6.72 -4.33
CA ALA A 80 -12.86 6.08 -3.27
C ALA A 80 -13.56 7.08 -2.31
N ALA A 81 -13.20 8.36 -2.35
CA ALA A 81 -13.82 9.43 -1.57
C ALA A 81 -14.80 10.32 -2.37
N GLY A 82 -15.10 9.96 -3.63
CA GLY A 82 -15.88 10.79 -4.57
C GLY A 82 -15.00 11.30 -5.72
N ASP A 83 -15.15 12.56 -6.08
CA ASP A 83 -14.20 13.19 -7.02
C ASP A 83 -12.81 13.28 -6.40
N ILE A 84 -11.78 13.19 -7.24
CA ILE A 84 -10.38 13.32 -6.79
C ILE A 84 -10.17 14.75 -6.28
N ASP A 85 -10.07 14.90 -4.96
CA ASP A 85 -9.63 16.12 -4.31
C ASP A 85 -8.10 16.25 -4.48
N GLU A 86 -7.68 17.21 -5.30
CA GLU A 86 -6.26 17.46 -5.59
C GLU A 86 -5.48 17.85 -4.32
N ARG A 87 -6.11 18.52 -3.35
CA ARG A 87 -5.45 18.89 -2.09
C ARG A 87 -5.20 17.67 -1.22
N ASP A 88 -6.23 16.86 -1.03
CA ASP A 88 -6.11 15.61 -0.26
C ASP A 88 -5.06 14.66 -0.88
N PHE A 89 -4.95 14.64 -2.21
CA PHE A 89 -3.88 13.92 -2.90
C PHE A 89 -2.49 14.47 -2.55
N LEU A 90 -2.29 15.79 -2.65
CA LEU A 90 -1.01 16.42 -2.34
C LEU A 90 -0.60 16.18 -0.88
N ASP A 91 -1.55 16.25 0.05
CA ASP A 91 -1.29 15.97 1.48
C ASP A 91 -0.69 14.58 1.69
N ARG A 92 -1.22 13.55 0.99
CA ARG A 92 -0.71 12.17 1.08
C ARG A 92 0.72 12.07 0.54
N VAL A 93 1.00 12.70 -0.61
CA VAL A 93 2.32 12.68 -1.24
C VAL A 93 3.34 13.43 -0.39
N ASP A 94 2.97 14.61 0.12
CA ASP A 94 3.83 15.46 0.92
C ASP A 94 4.22 14.79 2.24
N ILE A 95 3.28 14.12 2.91
CA ILE A 95 3.58 13.38 4.14
C ILE A 95 4.54 12.22 3.86
N LEU A 96 4.25 11.40 2.85
CA LEU A 96 5.14 10.28 2.49
C LEU A 96 6.54 10.78 2.06
N GLY A 97 6.61 11.88 1.31
CA GLY A 97 7.86 12.51 0.91
C GLY A 97 8.65 13.04 2.11
N THR A 98 7.96 13.67 3.08
CA THR A 98 8.57 14.16 4.33
C THR A 98 9.12 13.03 5.18
N LEU A 99 8.48 11.85 5.16
CA LEU A 99 8.98 10.62 5.79
C LEU A 99 10.15 9.98 5.01
N GLY A 100 10.56 10.55 3.87
CA GLY A 100 11.68 10.09 3.07
C GLY A 100 11.33 9.04 2.01
N TYR A 101 10.04 8.74 1.81
CA TYR A 101 9.62 7.68 0.89
C TYR A 101 9.50 8.16 -0.56
N THR A 102 9.75 7.23 -1.49
CA THR A 102 9.44 7.41 -2.90
C THR A 102 8.01 6.98 -3.16
N VAL A 103 7.22 7.85 -3.78
CA VAL A 103 5.78 7.65 -4.00
C VAL A 103 5.52 7.38 -5.48
N MET A 104 4.81 6.29 -5.79
CA MET A 104 4.31 6.00 -7.12
C MET A 104 2.82 6.25 -7.20
N ILE A 105 2.37 7.01 -8.20
CA ILE A 105 0.96 7.17 -8.52
C ILE A 105 0.66 6.39 -9.78
N SER A 106 -0.32 5.49 -9.73
CA SER A 106 -0.59 4.56 -10.83
C SER A 106 -2.07 4.45 -11.17
N ASN A 107 -2.35 4.02 -12.39
CA ASN A 107 -3.67 3.55 -12.81
C ASN A 107 -3.80 2.02 -12.71
N PHE A 108 -3.06 1.38 -11.80
CA PHE A 108 -3.03 -0.07 -11.63
C PHE A 108 -4.06 -0.51 -10.59
N SER A 109 -5.33 -0.61 -10.99
CA SER A 109 -6.38 -1.17 -10.12
C SER A 109 -5.98 -2.56 -9.60
N GLU A 110 -5.47 -3.42 -10.47
CA GLU A 110 -5.07 -4.79 -10.14
C GLU A 110 -3.58 -4.87 -9.81
N TYR A 111 -3.21 -5.68 -8.82
CA TYR A 111 -1.82 -5.88 -8.41
C TYR A 111 -0.95 -6.51 -9.49
N TYR A 112 -1.51 -7.39 -10.34
CA TYR A 112 -0.74 -8.01 -11.42
C TYR A 112 -0.20 -6.97 -12.43
N ARG A 113 -0.92 -5.85 -12.64
CA ARG A 113 -0.48 -4.78 -13.55
C ARG A 113 0.72 -4.04 -12.98
N MET A 114 0.73 -3.79 -11.66
CA MET A 114 1.88 -3.22 -10.97
C MET A 114 3.10 -4.13 -11.09
N VAL A 115 2.95 -5.43 -10.82
CA VAL A 115 4.07 -6.37 -10.91
C VAL A 115 4.59 -6.52 -12.34
N ASP A 116 3.69 -6.58 -13.34
CA ASP A 116 4.10 -6.66 -14.74
C ASP A 116 4.80 -5.38 -15.20
N TYR A 117 4.34 -4.21 -14.75
CA TYR A 117 5.02 -2.93 -14.95
C TYR A 117 6.44 -2.95 -14.38
N PHE A 118 6.64 -3.34 -13.12
CA PHE A 118 7.97 -3.48 -12.51
C PHE A 118 8.86 -4.48 -13.26
N SER A 119 8.29 -5.61 -13.67
CA SER A 119 8.98 -6.67 -14.42
C SER A 119 9.48 -6.21 -15.79
N SER A 120 8.97 -5.09 -16.33
CA SER A 120 9.47 -4.50 -17.58
C SER A 120 10.79 -3.75 -17.40
N PHE A 121 11.12 -3.31 -16.18
CA PHE A 121 12.35 -2.58 -15.86
C PHE A 121 13.43 -3.45 -15.21
N THR A 122 13.03 -4.49 -14.49
CA THR A 122 13.95 -5.34 -13.74
C THR A 122 13.65 -6.82 -13.89
N ASN A 123 14.71 -7.62 -13.78
CA ASN A 123 14.64 -9.06 -13.65
C ASN A 123 15.05 -9.53 -12.25
N GLN A 124 15.23 -8.60 -11.31
CA GLN A 124 15.59 -8.88 -9.92
C GLN A 124 14.35 -9.19 -9.06
N HIS A 125 14.53 -9.34 -7.76
CA HIS A 125 13.46 -9.73 -6.84
C HIS A 125 12.40 -8.63 -6.69
N ILE A 126 11.13 -9.04 -6.65
CA ILE A 126 9.98 -8.16 -6.41
C ILE A 126 9.23 -8.67 -5.18
N GLY A 127 9.03 -7.80 -4.20
CA GLY A 127 8.24 -8.05 -3.01
C GLY A 127 7.10 -7.04 -2.87
N VAL A 128 5.94 -7.50 -2.38
CA VAL A 128 4.80 -6.62 -2.10
C VAL A 128 4.31 -6.86 -0.68
N ALA A 129 4.27 -5.82 0.14
CA ALA A 129 3.62 -5.88 1.46
C ALA A 129 2.15 -5.50 1.33
N MET A 130 1.26 -6.30 1.92
CA MET A 130 -0.18 -6.02 1.94
C MET A 130 -0.88 -6.70 3.12
N GLY A 131 -2.04 -6.18 3.52
CA GLY A 131 -2.88 -6.83 4.51
C GLY A 131 -3.80 -7.91 3.93
N VAL A 132 -4.40 -8.72 4.80
CA VAL A 132 -5.33 -9.80 4.44
C VAL A 132 -6.46 -9.35 3.51
N ASN A 133 -7.06 -8.18 3.77
CA ASN A 133 -8.16 -7.67 2.93
C ASN A 133 -7.73 -7.45 1.48
N ASN A 134 -6.54 -6.87 1.26
CA ASN A 134 -6.00 -6.67 -0.08
C ASN A 134 -5.68 -8.00 -0.76
N LEU A 135 -5.23 -9.01 0.00
CA LEU A 135 -5.00 -10.33 -0.54
C LEU A 135 -6.31 -11.00 -0.95
N LEU A 136 -7.39 -10.85 -0.18
CA LEU A 136 -8.71 -11.33 -0.57
C LEU A 136 -9.18 -10.71 -1.89
N ASP A 137 -8.97 -9.40 -2.08
CA ASP A 137 -9.25 -8.71 -3.34
C ASP A 137 -8.43 -9.29 -4.52
N VAL A 138 -7.17 -9.69 -4.29
CA VAL A 138 -6.35 -10.36 -5.33
C VAL A 138 -6.97 -11.68 -5.76
N PHE A 139 -7.65 -12.39 -4.86
CA PHE A 139 -8.34 -13.66 -5.14
C PHE A 139 -9.81 -13.47 -5.57
N ASP A 140 -10.30 -12.25 -5.76
CA ASP A 140 -11.65 -12.01 -6.29
C ASP A 140 -11.66 -12.09 -7.83
N GLU A 141 -12.37 -13.09 -8.36
CA GLU A 141 -12.46 -13.36 -9.81
C GLU A 141 -13.18 -12.24 -10.59
N GLU A 142 -14.00 -11.44 -9.92
CA GLU A 142 -14.74 -10.34 -10.54
C GLU A 142 -13.80 -9.33 -11.21
N TYR A 143 -12.62 -9.09 -10.64
CA TYR A 143 -11.61 -8.19 -11.21
C TYR A 143 -10.99 -8.69 -12.52
N TYR A 144 -11.13 -9.99 -12.84
CA TYR A 144 -10.42 -10.62 -13.96
C TYR A 144 -11.34 -11.06 -15.10
N LYS A 145 -12.65 -10.72 -15.05
CA LYS A 145 -13.62 -11.07 -16.10
C LYS A 145 -13.26 -10.57 -17.49
N ASN A 146 -12.48 -9.49 -17.57
CA ASN A 146 -12.04 -8.90 -18.84
C ASN A 146 -10.74 -9.52 -19.39
N LEU A 147 -10.10 -10.43 -18.64
CA LEU A 147 -8.91 -11.15 -19.11
C LEU A 147 -9.33 -12.45 -19.82
N PRO A 148 -8.81 -12.72 -21.04
CA PRO A 148 -9.11 -13.97 -21.75
C PRO A 148 -8.81 -15.24 -20.92
N GLY A 149 -7.73 -15.24 -20.14
CA GLY A 149 -7.39 -16.35 -19.24
C GLY A 149 -7.88 -16.17 -17.80
N GLY A 150 -8.73 -15.17 -17.54
CA GLY A 150 -9.33 -14.91 -16.22
C GLY A 150 -8.30 -14.79 -15.09
N ILE A 151 -8.65 -15.33 -13.93
CA ILE A 151 -7.80 -15.30 -12.74
C ILE A 151 -6.45 -16.01 -12.93
N LEU A 152 -6.40 -17.09 -13.73
CA LEU A 152 -5.14 -17.82 -13.96
C LEU A 152 -4.13 -16.97 -14.75
N GLU A 153 -4.59 -16.18 -15.72
CA GLU A 153 -3.72 -15.23 -16.43
C GLU A 153 -3.20 -14.14 -15.47
N ALA A 154 -4.09 -13.57 -14.65
CA ALA A 154 -3.71 -12.56 -13.66
C ALA A 154 -2.65 -13.08 -12.69
N PHE A 155 -2.82 -14.30 -12.18
CA PHE A 155 -1.89 -14.91 -11.23
C PHE A 155 -0.56 -15.30 -11.87
N GLY A 156 -0.56 -15.74 -13.13
CA GLY A 156 0.67 -15.97 -13.89
C GLY A 156 1.50 -14.70 -14.08
N LYS A 157 0.84 -13.54 -14.20
CA LYS A 157 1.49 -12.21 -14.24
C LYS A 157 1.91 -11.74 -12.85
N PHE A 158 1.07 -11.95 -11.82
CA PHE A 158 1.32 -11.48 -10.47
C PHE A 158 2.48 -12.23 -9.81
N PHE A 159 2.45 -13.56 -9.76
CA PHE A 159 3.50 -14.38 -9.13
C PHE A 159 4.68 -14.72 -10.07
N LYS A 160 4.94 -13.85 -11.04
CA LYS A 160 6.02 -13.98 -12.03
C LYS A 160 7.39 -13.91 -11.34
N LYS A 161 8.34 -14.74 -11.80
CA LYS A 161 9.77 -14.73 -11.36
C LYS A 161 9.95 -14.65 -9.85
N ASP A 162 9.22 -15.48 -9.15
CA ASP A 162 9.34 -15.61 -7.70
C ASP A 162 8.88 -14.41 -6.87
N MET A 163 8.06 -13.51 -7.45
CA MET A 163 7.42 -12.43 -6.70
C MET A 163 6.74 -12.97 -5.43
N ARG A 164 6.99 -12.32 -4.29
CA ARG A 164 6.44 -12.70 -3.00
C ARG A 164 5.54 -11.61 -2.41
N VAL A 165 4.44 -12.07 -1.84
CA VAL A 165 3.58 -11.29 -0.97
C VAL A 165 4.02 -11.49 0.47
N TYR A 166 4.26 -10.37 1.16
CA TYR A 166 4.49 -10.30 2.60
C TYR A 166 3.18 -9.85 3.26
N LEU A 167 2.49 -10.82 3.86
CA LEU A 167 1.12 -10.67 4.33
C LEU A 167 1.10 -10.17 5.77
N TYR A 168 0.61 -8.95 5.96
CA TYR A 168 0.39 -8.40 7.28
C TYR A 168 -0.93 -8.89 7.86
N PRO A 169 -0.96 -9.34 9.12
CA PRO A 169 -2.16 -9.92 9.71
C PRO A 169 -3.27 -8.89 9.86
N TYR A 170 -4.50 -9.38 9.91
CA TYR A 170 -5.69 -8.56 10.14
C TYR A 170 -6.38 -9.02 11.41
N LYS A 171 -6.75 -8.08 12.27
CA LYS A 171 -7.58 -8.36 13.44
C LYS A 171 -9.01 -7.96 13.13
N ASP A 172 -9.92 -8.92 13.20
CA ASP A 172 -11.34 -8.68 13.02
C ASP A 172 -11.88 -7.82 14.18
N PRO A 173 -12.53 -6.68 13.91
CA PRO A 173 -13.01 -5.78 14.95
C PRO A 173 -14.26 -6.30 15.67
N GLU A 174 -15.02 -7.22 15.08
CA GLU A 174 -16.26 -7.74 15.66
C GLU A 174 -15.99 -8.89 16.63
N ASN A 175 -15.13 -9.84 16.25
CA ASN A 175 -14.88 -11.04 17.05
C ASN A 175 -13.45 -11.14 17.62
N GLY A 176 -12.53 -10.24 17.21
CA GLY A 176 -11.14 -10.23 17.66
C GLY A 176 -10.25 -11.30 17.05
N GLU A 177 -10.74 -12.07 16.07
CA GLU A 177 -9.99 -13.13 15.39
C GLU A 177 -8.83 -12.52 14.59
N LEU A 178 -7.65 -13.12 14.76
CA LEU A 178 -6.47 -12.76 13.98
C LEU A 178 -6.43 -13.59 12.70
N LEU A 179 -6.65 -12.95 11.56
CA LEU A 179 -6.52 -13.55 10.24
C LEU A 179 -5.08 -13.42 9.72
N THR A 180 -4.57 -14.54 9.22
CA THR A 180 -3.25 -14.73 8.61
C THR A 180 -3.39 -15.65 7.40
N SER A 181 -2.29 -15.99 6.73
CA SER A 181 -2.29 -16.98 5.67
C SER A 181 -2.75 -18.38 6.12
N GLU A 182 -2.76 -18.67 7.43
CA GLU A 182 -3.19 -19.96 7.99
C GLU A 182 -4.71 -20.17 8.02
N ASN A 183 -5.47 -19.12 8.33
CA ASN A 183 -6.92 -19.22 8.57
C ASN A 183 -7.78 -18.35 7.63
N LEU A 184 -7.17 -17.53 6.75
CA LEU A 184 -7.94 -16.79 5.76
C LEU A 184 -8.70 -17.74 4.82
N LYS A 185 -9.90 -17.31 4.41
CA LYS A 185 -10.80 -18.10 3.54
C LYS A 185 -10.96 -17.40 2.20
N VAL A 186 -10.49 -18.05 1.14
CA VAL A 186 -10.83 -17.72 -0.25
C VAL A 186 -12.03 -18.54 -0.72
N HIS A 187 -12.61 -18.20 -1.88
CA HIS A 187 -13.66 -19.00 -2.50
C HIS A 187 -13.21 -20.46 -2.73
N ASP A 188 -14.13 -21.41 -2.58
CA ASP A 188 -13.82 -22.85 -2.60
C ASP A 188 -13.10 -23.31 -3.87
N ASN A 189 -13.47 -22.75 -5.02
CA ASN A 189 -12.84 -23.03 -6.32
C ASN A 189 -11.40 -22.52 -6.44
N LEU A 190 -10.98 -21.58 -5.58
CA LEU A 190 -9.62 -21.02 -5.54
C LEU A 190 -8.75 -21.59 -4.42
N LYS A 191 -9.31 -22.44 -3.57
CA LYS A 191 -8.63 -23.01 -2.40
C LYS A 191 -7.32 -23.72 -2.75
N GLU A 192 -7.32 -24.54 -3.79
CA GLU A 192 -6.11 -25.27 -4.21
C GLU A 192 -5.08 -24.35 -4.84
N LEU A 193 -5.52 -23.31 -5.54
CA LEU A 193 -4.65 -22.29 -6.09
C LEU A 193 -3.95 -21.49 -4.97
N TYR A 194 -4.71 -21.08 -3.95
CA TYR A 194 -4.17 -20.42 -2.77
C TYR A 194 -3.13 -21.28 -2.04
N LYS A 195 -3.47 -22.56 -1.78
CA LYS A 195 -2.53 -23.53 -1.17
C LYS A 195 -1.25 -23.68 -1.97
N TYR A 196 -1.34 -23.70 -3.30
CA TYR A 196 -0.17 -23.78 -4.16
C TYR A 196 0.77 -22.58 -3.93
N PHE A 197 0.27 -21.35 -3.94
CA PHE A 197 1.10 -20.16 -3.71
C PHE A 197 1.71 -20.13 -2.32
N LYS A 198 0.93 -20.52 -1.31
CA LYS A 198 1.43 -20.63 0.06
C LYS A 198 2.52 -21.70 0.22
N LEU A 199 2.30 -22.91 -0.30
CA LEU A 199 3.26 -24.01 -0.24
C LEU A 199 4.60 -23.64 -0.91
N ASN A 200 4.54 -22.89 -2.01
CA ASN A 200 5.70 -22.40 -2.74
C ASN A 200 6.30 -21.10 -2.18
N LYS A 201 5.89 -20.69 -0.96
CA LYS A 201 6.39 -19.48 -0.27
C LYS A 201 6.23 -18.20 -1.09
N ARG A 202 5.17 -18.13 -1.89
CA ARG A 202 4.78 -16.93 -2.65
C ARG A 202 3.93 -15.98 -1.81
N ILE A 203 3.29 -16.50 -0.78
CA ILE A 203 2.58 -15.74 0.25
C ILE A 203 3.23 -16.14 1.57
N VAL A 204 3.78 -15.17 2.28
CA VAL A 204 4.51 -15.37 3.54
C VAL A 204 3.96 -14.39 4.57
N ASP A 205 3.56 -14.88 5.74
CA ASP A 205 3.06 -14.01 6.81
C ASP A 205 4.20 -13.19 7.42
N ILE A 206 3.92 -11.91 7.69
CA ILE A 206 4.76 -11.05 8.52
C ILE A 206 4.50 -11.45 9.98
N ASP A 207 5.47 -12.13 10.59
CA ASP A 207 5.37 -12.68 11.95
C ASP A 207 5.77 -11.68 13.04
N ARG A 208 6.65 -10.73 12.70
CA ARG A 208 7.05 -9.61 13.55
C ARG A 208 6.20 -8.40 13.22
N TYR A 209 5.34 -8.01 14.16
CA TYR A 209 4.51 -6.81 14.06
C TYR A 209 4.10 -6.38 15.46
N ASN A 210 3.61 -5.14 15.59
CA ASN A 210 3.05 -4.66 16.84
C ASN A 210 1.53 -4.90 16.89
N PRO A 211 1.02 -5.79 17.76
CA PRO A 211 -0.40 -6.11 17.81
C PRO A 211 -1.31 -4.91 18.11
N LYS A 212 -0.78 -3.86 18.76
CA LYS A 212 -1.53 -2.62 19.04
C LYS A 212 -1.86 -1.85 17.77
N PHE A 213 -1.07 -1.99 16.71
CA PHE A 213 -1.30 -1.28 15.45
C PHE A 213 -2.37 -1.93 14.58
N LEU A 214 -2.76 -3.19 14.88
CA LEU A 214 -3.82 -3.89 14.13
C LEU A 214 -5.20 -3.24 14.29
N GLU A 215 -5.38 -2.43 15.32
CA GLU A 215 -6.63 -1.71 15.62
C GLU A 215 -6.61 -0.27 15.09
N ILE A 216 -5.58 0.10 14.31
CA ILE A 216 -5.47 1.42 13.69
C ILE A 216 -6.12 1.39 12.31
N TYR A 217 -7.15 2.23 12.13
CA TYR A 217 -7.90 2.33 10.89
C TYR A 217 -7.88 3.76 10.36
N SER A 218 -7.25 3.99 9.19
CA SER A 218 -7.15 5.34 8.61
C SER A 218 -8.50 6.04 8.42
N ARG A 219 -9.59 5.29 8.19
CA ARG A 219 -10.95 5.85 8.08
C ARG A 219 -11.42 6.49 9.39
N GLU A 220 -11.13 5.86 10.52
CA GLU A 220 -11.50 6.38 11.84
C GLU A 220 -10.61 7.55 12.23
N ILE A 221 -9.31 7.48 11.94
CA ILE A 221 -8.39 8.60 12.12
C ILE A 221 -8.87 9.83 11.32
N LEU A 222 -9.25 9.65 10.06
CA LEU A 222 -9.73 10.75 9.24
C LEU A 222 -10.97 11.42 9.86
N LYS A 223 -11.92 10.62 10.38
CA LYS A 223 -13.09 11.17 11.09
C LYS A 223 -12.66 11.97 12.33
N LYS A 224 -11.75 11.43 13.14
CA LYS A 224 -11.20 12.11 14.33
C LYS A 224 -10.52 13.43 13.97
N ILE A 225 -9.72 13.45 12.90
CA ILE A 225 -9.05 14.67 12.39
C ILE A 225 -10.10 15.74 12.04
N MET A 226 -11.11 15.38 11.26
CA MET A 226 -12.17 16.31 10.82
C MET A 226 -13.07 16.78 11.97
N ALA A 227 -13.22 15.96 13.02
CA ALA A 227 -14.02 16.27 14.20
C ALA A 227 -13.26 17.02 15.30
N HIS A 228 -11.94 17.23 15.15
CA HIS A 228 -11.06 17.76 16.19
C HIS A 228 -11.02 16.90 17.47
N ASP A 229 -11.23 15.59 17.31
CA ASP A 229 -11.05 14.64 18.41
C ASP A 229 -9.57 14.54 18.81
N LEU A 230 -9.33 14.08 20.03
CA LEU A 230 -7.98 13.86 20.55
C LEU A 230 -7.56 12.38 20.42
N GLY A 231 -6.26 12.13 20.38
CA GLY A 231 -5.66 10.80 20.52
C GLY A 231 -5.34 10.10 19.20
N TRP A 232 -5.78 10.63 18.06
CA TRP A 232 -5.39 10.11 16.74
C TRP A 232 -3.91 10.34 16.43
N GLU A 233 -3.27 11.31 17.09
CA GLU A 233 -1.87 11.66 16.90
C GLU A 233 -0.94 10.48 17.23
N GLU A 234 -1.29 9.69 18.25
CA GLU A 234 -0.52 8.51 18.69
C GLU A 234 -0.63 7.32 17.74
N GLU A 235 -1.61 7.34 16.82
CA GLU A 235 -1.81 6.31 15.80
C GLU A 235 -0.98 6.60 14.53
N LEU A 236 -0.32 7.76 14.46
CA LEU A 236 0.47 8.21 13.32
C LEU A 236 1.99 8.10 13.56
N PRO A 237 2.80 8.01 12.49
CA PRO A 237 4.25 8.13 12.60
C PRO A 237 4.64 9.50 13.17
N THR A 238 5.79 9.55 13.85
CA THR A 238 6.32 10.79 14.45
C THR A 238 6.41 11.92 13.41
N GLY A 239 5.97 13.13 13.78
CA GLY A 239 6.03 14.31 12.92
C GLY A 239 4.82 14.48 11.99
N VAL A 240 4.05 13.41 11.74
CA VAL A 240 2.89 13.46 10.82
C VAL A 240 1.74 14.24 11.44
N ALA A 241 1.48 14.08 12.74
CA ALA A 241 0.39 14.77 13.41
C ALA A 241 0.60 16.29 13.45
N GLU A 242 1.82 16.73 13.73
CA GLU A 242 2.25 18.12 13.69
C GLU A 242 2.06 18.69 12.28
N MET A 243 2.53 17.96 11.25
CA MET A 243 2.39 18.37 9.86
C MET A 243 0.92 18.53 9.44
N ILE A 244 0.03 17.63 9.86
CA ILE A 244 -1.40 17.71 9.58
C ILE A 244 -2.01 18.96 10.21
N LYS A 245 -1.66 19.25 11.48
CA LYS A 245 -2.18 20.40 12.21
C LYS A 245 -1.67 21.72 11.62
N ASP A 246 -0.37 21.84 11.42
CA ASP A 246 0.30 23.05 10.95
C ASP A 246 -0.13 23.46 9.53
N ARG A 247 -0.44 22.48 8.68
CA ARG A 247 -0.78 22.72 7.26
C ARG A 247 -2.27 22.59 6.96
N GLY A 248 -3.10 22.27 7.95
CA GLY A 248 -4.55 22.09 7.77
C GLY A 248 -4.90 20.94 6.82
N MET A 249 -4.14 19.84 6.87
CA MET A 249 -4.30 18.70 5.96
C MET A 249 -5.52 17.86 6.32
N PHE A 250 -6.03 17.11 5.34
CA PHE A 250 -7.17 16.18 5.52
C PHE A 250 -8.42 16.82 6.14
N GLY A 251 -8.62 18.12 5.91
CA GLY A 251 -9.77 18.87 6.42
C GLY A 251 -9.63 19.35 7.87
N TYR A 252 -8.43 19.24 8.47
CA TYR A 252 -8.15 19.86 9.76
C TYR A 252 -8.28 21.39 9.65
N LYS A 253 -9.16 21.99 10.45
CA LYS A 253 -9.33 23.45 10.53
C LYS A 253 -8.97 23.95 11.92
N GLU A 254 -7.94 24.77 12.03
CA GLU A 254 -7.62 25.37 13.33
C GLU A 254 -8.85 26.10 13.90
N LEU A 255 -9.22 25.81 15.15
CA LEU A 255 -10.33 26.48 15.83
C LEU A 255 -9.91 27.94 16.08
N THR A 256 -10.17 28.83 15.12
CA THR A 256 -10.01 30.27 15.33
C THR A 256 -11.05 30.73 16.35
N PHE A 257 -10.61 31.47 17.38
CA PHE A 257 -11.43 32.04 18.46
C PHE A 257 -12.66 32.86 18.01
N GLU A 258 -12.79 33.21 16.73
CA GLU A 258 -13.96 33.90 16.17
C GLU A 258 -15.22 33.03 16.07
N GLY A 259 -15.12 31.70 16.16
CA GLY A 259 -16.26 30.77 16.12
C GLY A 259 -16.89 30.43 17.48
N LEU A 260 -16.39 31.00 18.58
CA LEU A 260 -16.84 30.75 19.96
C LEU A 260 -17.72 31.88 20.54
N LYS A 261 -18.32 32.72 19.70
CA LYS A 261 -19.28 33.76 20.12
C LYS A 261 -20.72 33.35 19.86
#